data_AF-A0A7C9JTN1-F1
#
_entry.id   AF-A0A7C9JTN1-F1
#
_cell.length_a   1.000
_cell.length_b   1.000
_cell.length_c   1.000
_cell.angle_alpha   90.00
_cell.angle_beta   90.00
_cell.angle_gamma   90.00
#
_symmetry.space_group_name_H-M   'P 1'
#
loop_
_entity.id
_entity.type
_entity.pdbx_description
1 polymer ?
#
loop_
_entity_poly.entity_id
_entity_poly.type
_entity_poly.pdbx_seq_one_letter_code
_entity_poly.pdbx_strand_id
1 'polypeptide(L)'
;MPAPPRIAFLRARLDEDEREAQAGAQLHDGEPADPSYADGIADLEAAGWEPQAAQRFNRYVAHFDPARALRDIASKRKILEEHGPERVREGWNAERDICQTCRYDEGLDTFPYGHCPTVVALAEPYAEHPDYPKDSEWAPT
;
A
#
# COMPACT_ATOMS: atom_id res chain seq x y z
N MET A 1 -2.85 7.15 -21.94
CA MET A 1 -1.56 7.75 -21.51
C MET A 1 -0.96 6.85 -20.45
N PRO A 2 0.37 6.82 -20.27
CA PRO A 2 0.97 6.12 -19.13
C PRO A 2 0.41 6.67 -17.81
N ALA A 3 0.30 5.82 -16.79
CA ALA A 3 -0.11 6.27 -15.47
C ALA A 3 0.92 7.28 -14.92
N PRO A 4 0.50 8.27 -14.12
CA PRO A 4 1.42 9.14 -13.40
C PRO A 4 2.41 8.32 -12.58
N PRO A 5 3.64 8.82 -12.34
CA PRO A 5 4.66 8.10 -11.59
C PRO A 5 4.13 7.49 -10.29
N ARG A 6 3.24 8.19 -9.56
CA ARG A 6 2.73 7.73 -8.25
C ARG A 6 1.83 6.53 -8.33
N ILE A 7 0.96 6.55 -9.32
CA ILE A 7 0.06 5.44 -9.58
C ILE A 7 0.87 4.23 -10.06
N ALA A 8 1.86 4.44 -10.93
CA ALA A 8 2.74 3.38 -11.40
C ALA A 8 3.54 2.74 -10.24
N PHE A 9 4.15 3.57 -9.39
CA PHE A 9 4.86 3.13 -8.20
C PHE A 9 3.96 2.35 -7.23
N LEU A 10 2.80 2.90 -6.87
CA LEU A 10 1.85 2.24 -5.96
C LEU A 10 1.38 0.89 -6.51
N ARG A 11 1.06 0.81 -7.81
CA ARG A 11 0.69 -0.46 -8.43
C ARG A 11 1.82 -1.49 -8.31
N ALA A 12 3.06 -1.10 -8.61
CA ALA A 12 4.21 -1.99 -8.50
C ALA A 12 4.43 -2.50 -7.07
N ARG A 13 4.31 -1.62 -6.05
CA ARG A 13 4.46 -1.99 -4.64
C ARG A 13 3.31 -2.88 -4.13
N LEU A 14 2.07 -2.60 -4.54
CA LEU A 14 0.94 -3.47 -4.21
C LEU A 14 1.04 -4.85 -4.89
N ASP A 15 1.56 -4.91 -6.12
CA ASP A 15 1.82 -6.18 -6.81
C ASP A 15 2.94 -6.97 -6.09
N GLU A 16 3.94 -6.29 -5.53
CA GLU A 16 5.02 -6.89 -4.74
C GLU A 16 4.52 -7.46 -3.41
N ASP A 17 3.81 -6.64 -2.63
CA ASP A 17 3.20 -7.08 -1.37
C ASP A 17 2.22 -8.24 -1.58
N GLU A 18 1.48 -8.24 -2.70
CA GLU A 18 0.56 -9.33 -3.05
C GLU A 18 1.30 -10.64 -3.32
N ARG A 19 2.42 -10.60 -4.03
CA ARG A 19 3.24 -11.80 -4.27
C ARG A 19 3.78 -12.37 -2.96
N GLU A 20 4.30 -11.53 -2.07
CA GLU A 20 4.81 -11.96 -0.77
C GLU A 20 3.70 -12.51 0.12
N ALA A 21 2.54 -11.85 0.16
CA ALA A 21 1.39 -12.33 0.91
C ALA A 21 0.85 -13.65 0.35
N GLN A 22 0.81 -13.83 -0.98
CA GLN A 22 0.42 -15.10 -1.59
C GLN A 22 1.41 -16.23 -1.26
N ALA A 23 2.72 -15.95 -1.29
CA ALA A 23 3.75 -16.92 -0.90
C ALA A 23 3.60 -17.31 0.57
N GLY A 24 3.37 -16.34 1.46
CA GLY A 24 3.10 -16.59 2.87
C GLY A 24 1.83 -17.41 3.10
N ALA A 25 0.75 -17.15 2.35
CA ALA A 25 -0.50 -17.91 2.45
C ALA A 25 -0.34 -19.38 1.99
N GLN A 26 0.48 -19.63 0.96
CA GLN A 26 0.77 -20.99 0.46
C GLN A 26 1.55 -21.83 1.45
N LEU A 27 2.37 -21.21 2.30
CA LEU A 27 3.09 -21.91 3.39
C LEU A 27 2.17 -22.27 4.56
N HIS A 28 0.98 -21.67 4.65
CA HIS A 28 0.03 -21.83 5.75
C HIS A 28 -1.15 -22.76 5.44
N ASP A 29 -1.19 -23.42 4.27
CA ASP A 29 -2.24 -24.38 3.84
C ASP A 29 -3.71 -23.91 4.05
N GLY A 30 -3.95 -22.60 4.18
CA GLY A 30 -5.27 -22.03 4.42
C GLY A 30 -5.77 -22.14 5.87
N GLU A 31 -5.01 -22.73 6.77
CA GLU A 31 -5.25 -22.61 8.21
C GLU A 31 -4.78 -21.22 8.67
N PRO A 32 -5.52 -20.52 9.55
CA PRO A 32 -5.00 -19.32 10.18
C PRO A 32 -3.67 -19.68 10.83
N ALA A 33 -2.64 -18.85 10.64
CA ALA A 33 -1.34 -19.04 11.27
C ALA A 33 -1.54 -19.47 12.72
N ASP A 34 -1.15 -20.71 13.04
CA ASP A 34 -1.39 -21.30 14.34
C ASP A 34 -0.89 -20.29 15.39
N PRO A 35 -1.72 -19.88 16.37
CA PRO A 35 -1.25 -19.11 17.52
C PRO A 35 -0.02 -19.74 18.19
N SER A 36 0.22 -21.04 17.96
CA SER A 36 1.42 -21.79 18.25
C SER A 36 2.57 -21.63 17.23
N TYR A 37 2.80 -20.42 16.71
CA TYR A 37 4.18 -19.89 16.58
C TYR A 37 4.96 -19.90 17.93
N ALA A 38 4.56 -20.73 18.91
CA ALA A 38 5.25 -21.07 20.14
C ALA A 38 6.67 -21.60 19.88
N ASP A 39 6.93 -22.23 18.73
CA ASP A 39 8.30 -22.56 18.31
C ASP A 39 9.15 -21.29 18.07
N GLY A 40 8.52 -20.19 17.62
CA GLY A 40 9.19 -18.89 17.52
C GLY A 40 9.60 -18.31 18.89
N ILE A 41 8.85 -18.56 19.98
CA ILE A 41 9.30 -18.15 21.32
C ILE A 41 10.51 -18.98 21.73
N ALA A 42 10.46 -20.30 21.54
CA ALA A 42 11.58 -21.17 21.89
C ALA A 42 12.85 -20.84 21.10
N ASP A 43 12.72 -20.55 19.80
CA ASP A 43 13.82 -20.13 18.93
C ASP A 43 14.37 -18.75 19.30
N LEU A 44 13.52 -17.79 19.66
CA LEU A 44 13.94 -16.47 20.11
C LEU A 44 14.61 -16.52 21.50
N GLU A 45 14.07 -17.33 22.42
CA GLU A 45 14.68 -17.59 23.73
C GLU A 45 16.03 -18.29 23.56
N ALA A 46 16.15 -19.27 22.65
CA ALA A 46 17.42 -19.91 22.29
C ALA A 46 18.41 -18.92 21.65
N ALA A 47 17.90 -17.91 20.93
CA ALA A 47 18.68 -16.77 20.43
C ALA A 47 19.00 -15.71 21.50
N GLY A 48 18.65 -15.96 22.77
CA GLY A 48 19.00 -15.11 23.92
C GLY A 48 18.02 -13.96 24.17
N TRP A 49 16.84 -13.97 23.55
CA TRP A 49 15.80 -12.99 23.83
C TRP A 49 15.19 -13.25 25.22
N GLU A 50 14.87 -12.17 25.93
CA GLU A 50 14.13 -12.27 27.18
C GLU A 50 12.70 -12.80 26.88
N PRO A 51 12.14 -13.71 27.70
CA PRO A 51 10.86 -14.36 27.41
C PRO A 51 9.70 -13.39 27.11
N GLN A 52 9.63 -12.24 27.79
CA GLN A 52 8.58 -11.25 27.53
C GLN A 52 8.82 -10.54 26.19
N ALA A 53 10.07 -10.32 25.79
CA ALA A 53 10.41 -9.79 24.47
C ALA A 53 10.02 -10.79 23.36
N ALA A 54 10.32 -12.09 23.54
CA ALA A 54 9.92 -13.14 22.61
C ALA A 54 8.38 -13.23 22.47
N GLN A 55 7.65 -13.20 23.60
CA GLN A 55 6.19 -13.18 23.58
C GLN A 55 5.60 -11.92 22.91
N ARG A 56 6.21 -10.74 23.12
CA ARG A 56 5.78 -9.50 22.46
C ARG A 56 6.00 -9.56 20.96
N PHE A 57 7.15 -10.07 20.52
CA PHE A 57 7.47 -10.23 19.11
C PHE A 57 6.51 -11.22 18.43
N ASN A 58 6.23 -12.36 19.06
CA ASN A 58 5.27 -13.32 18.53
C ASN A 58 3.86 -12.73 18.37
N ARG A 59 3.38 -11.96 19.37
CA ARG A 59 2.11 -11.24 19.21
C ARG A 59 2.14 -10.22 18.08
N TYR A 60 3.26 -9.52 17.91
CA TYR A 60 3.45 -8.60 16.80
C TYR A 60 3.40 -9.34 15.45
N VAL A 61 4.13 -10.44 15.29
CA VAL A 61 4.17 -11.27 14.08
C VAL A 61 2.80 -11.90 13.79
N ALA A 62 2.04 -12.30 14.81
CA ALA A 62 0.69 -12.83 14.64
C ALA A 62 -0.29 -11.82 13.99
N HIS A 63 0.03 -10.53 13.98
CA HIS A 63 -0.75 -9.52 13.24
C HIS A 63 -0.44 -9.48 11.72
N PHE A 64 0.62 -10.17 11.27
CA PHE A 64 1.03 -10.30 9.88
C PHE A 64 0.43 -11.55 9.22
N ASP A 65 -0.89 -11.75 9.38
CA ASP A 65 -1.66 -12.78 8.69
C ASP A 65 -1.68 -12.51 7.17
N PRO A 66 -1.19 -13.44 6.32
CA PRO A 66 -1.23 -13.30 4.87
C PRO A 66 -2.63 -13.06 4.31
N ALA A 67 -3.67 -13.70 4.87
CA ALA A 67 -5.04 -13.50 4.43
C ALA A 67 -5.53 -12.08 4.75
N ARG A 68 -5.12 -11.53 5.90
CA ARG A 68 -5.36 -10.11 6.24
C ARG A 68 -4.62 -9.17 5.28
N ALA A 69 -3.36 -9.45 4.95
CA ALA A 69 -2.58 -8.64 4.02
C ALA A 69 -3.22 -8.59 2.63
N LEU A 70 -3.68 -9.72 2.09
CA LEU A 70 -4.38 -9.77 0.81
C LEU A 70 -5.68 -8.94 0.81
N ARG A 71 -6.44 -8.96 1.91
CA ARG A 71 -7.64 -8.10 2.06
C ARG A 71 -7.30 -6.61 2.10
N ASP A 72 -6.20 -6.25 2.75
CA ASP A 72 -5.71 -4.86 2.80
C ASP A 72 -5.28 -4.37 1.41
N ILE A 73 -4.49 -5.18 0.69
CA ILE A 73 -4.06 -4.89 -0.70
C ILE A 73 -5.27 -4.72 -1.62
N ALA A 74 -6.23 -5.64 -1.56
CA ALA A 74 -7.46 -5.55 -2.34
C ALA A 74 -8.25 -4.26 -2.03
N SER A 75 -8.24 -3.81 -0.77
CA SER A 75 -8.87 -2.55 -0.36
C SER A 75 -8.14 -1.34 -0.93
N LYS A 76 -6.81 -1.31 -0.85
CA LYS A 76 -5.98 -0.25 -1.43
C LYS A 76 -6.13 -0.15 -2.94
N ARG A 77 -6.25 -1.28 -3.65
CA ARG A 77 -6.54 -1.31 -5.10
C ARG A 77 -7.90 -0.67 -5.43
N LYS A 78 -8.93 -0.95 -4.63
CA LYS A 78 -10.26 -0.32 -4.80
C LYS A 78 -10.19 1.20 -4.58
N ILE A 79 -9.45 1.65 -3.57
CA ILE A 79 -9.24 3.09 -3.35
C ILE A 79 -8.53 3.73 -4.56
N LEU A 80 -7.50 3.08 -5.11
CA LEU A 80 -6.82 3.58 -6.32
C LEU A 80 -7.71 3.63 -7.56
N GLU A 81 -8.63 2.67 -7.70
CA GLU A 81 -9.62 2.65 -8.78
C GLU A 81 -10.63 3.80 -8.63
N GLU A 82 -11.14 4.02 -7.41
CA GLU A 82 -12.03 5.14 -7.10
C GLU A 82 -11.37 6.49 -7.38
N HIS A 83 -10.09 6.64 -7.00
CA HIS A 83 -9.28 7.81 -7.28
C HIS A 83 -8.66 7.82 -8.69
N GLY A 84 -9.28 7.14 -9.65
CA GLY A 84 -8.84 7.02 -11.04
C GLY A 84 -8.76 8.35 -11.82
N PRO A 85 -8.20 8.32 -13.04
CA PRO A 85 -8.09 9.49 -13.89
C PRO A 85 -9.45 9.86 -14.47
N GLU A 86 -9.78 11.14 -14.41
CA GLU A 86 -10.84 11.72 -15.20
C GLU A 86 -10.26 12.76 -16.15
N ARG A 87 -10.60 12.60 -17.44
CA ARG A 87 -10.22 13.54 -18.48
C ARG A 87 -11.17 14.74 -18.45
N VAL A 88 -10.65 15.90 -18.06
CA VAL A 88 -11.40 17.17 -18.09
C VAL A 88 -10.84 18.12 -19.14
N ARG A 89 -11.74 18.94 -19.70
CA ARG A 89 -11.39 20.02 -20.61
C ARG A 89 -11.36 21.34 -19.84
N GLU A 90 -10.22 22.00 -19.84
CA GLU A 90 -10.00 23.29 -19.23
C GLU A 90 -9.86 24.36 -20.33
N GLY A 91 -10.86 25.24 -20.41
CA GLY A 91 -10.92 26.26 -21.46
C GLY A 91 -11.02 25.69 -22.88
N TRP A 92 -10.46 26.43 -23.85
CA TRP A 92 -10.69 26.15 -25.26
C TRP A 92 -9.85 25.01 -25.83
N ASN A 93 -8.66 24.70 -25.28
CA ASN A 93 -7.72 23.74 -25.87
C ASN A 93 -6.93 22.86 -24.89
N ALA A 94 -7.08 23.00 -23.57
CA ALA A 94 -6.31 22.19 -22.63
C ALA A 94 -7.14 21.01 -22.13
N GLU A 95 -6.58 19.81 -22.26
CA GLU A 95 -7.08 18.61 -21.61
C GLU A 95 -6.07 18.19 -20.54
N ARG A 96 -6.57 17.82 -19.35
CA ARG A 96 -5.73 17.21 -18.32
C ARG A 96 -6.45 16.09 -17.60
N ASP A 97 -5.67 15.18 -17.04
CA ASP A 97 -6.18 14.13 -16.16
C ASP A 97 -6.19 14.64 -14.72
N ILE A 98 -7.36 14.66 -14.10
CA ILE A 98 -7.56 14.97 -12.69
C ILE A 98 -8.01 13.71 -11.94
N CYS A 99 -7.98 13.76 -10.61
CA CYS A 99 -8.58 12.72 -9.79
C CYS A 99 -10.13 12.77 -9.89
N GLN A 100 -10.76 11.66 -10.30
CA GLN A 100 -12.21 11.54 -10.46
C GLN A 100 -12.99 11.92 -9.20
N THR A 101 -12.57 11.42 -8.03
CA THR A 101 -13.25 11.68 -6.75
C THR A 101 -13.08 13.12 -6.27
N CYS A 102 -11.93 13.75 -6.59
CA CYS A 102 -11.63 15.10 -6.09
C CYS A 102 -12.23 16.22 -6.95
N ARG A 103 -12.85 15.93 -8.11
CA ARG A 103 -13.42 16.96 -8.97
C ARG A 103 -14.62 17.69 -8.36
N TYR A 104 -15.28 17.06 -7.40
CA TYR A 104 -16.61 17.45 -6.91
C TYR A 104 -16.57 18.24 -5.60
N ASP A 105 -15.39 18.50 -5.05
CA ASP A 105 -15.27 19.23 -3.81
C ASP A 105 -15.36 20.74 -4.12
N GLU A 106 -16.54 21.32 -3.89
CA GLU A 106 -16.86 22.74 -4.13
C GLU A 106 -16.02 23.64 -3.21
N GLY A 107 -14.74 23.82 -3.54
CA GLY A 107 -13.81 24.67 -2.80
C GLY A 107 -12.38 24.13 -2.69
N LEU A 108 -12.11 22.89 -3.10
CA LEU A 108 -10.74 22.37 -3.20
C LEU A 108 -10.29 22.29 -4.65
N ASP A 109 -9.06 22.73 -4.89
CA ASP A 109 -8.42 22.65 -6.19
C ASP A 109 -8.52 21.24 -6.77
N THR A 110 -9.04 21.14 -8.00
CA THR A 110 -8.96 19.92 -8.82
C THR A 110 -7.54 19.34 -8.82
N PHE A 111 -7.31 18.31 -8.01
CA PHE A 111 -5.99 17.68 -7.90
C PHE A 111 -5.63 16.99 -9.22
N PRO A 112 -4.42 17.22 -9.76
CA PRO A 112 -3.89 16.41 -10.84
C PRO A 112 -3.96 14.92 -10.48
N TYR A 113 -4.27 14.07 -11.46
CA TYR A 113 -4.39 12.63 -11.23
C TYR A 113 -3.09 12.08 -10.61
N GLY A 114 -3.22 11.36 -9.50
CA GLY A 114 -2.08 10.84 -8.73
C GLY A 114 -1.53 11.78 -7.65
N HIS A 115 -2.01 13.03 -7.56
CA HIS A 115 -1.52 14.03 -6.59
C HIS A 115 -2.52 14.34 -5.46
N CYS A 116 -3.69 13.70 -5.44
CA CYS A 116 -4.65 13.90 -4.35
C CYS A 116 -4.11 13.35 -3.01
N PRO A 117 -4.53 13.94 -1.87
CA PRO A 117 -4.02 13.54 -0.54
C PRO A 117 -4.21 12.05 -0.22
N THR A 118 -5.30 11.43 -0.67
CA THR A 118 -5.53 9.99 -0.47
C THR A 118 -4.45 9.14 -1.15
N VAL A 119 -4.08 9.46 -2.39
CA VAL A 119 -3.05 8.72 -3.13
C VAL A 119 -1.66 9.00 -2.56
N VAL A 120 -1.41 10.22 -2.04
CA VAL A 120 -0.18 10.51 -1.26
C VAL A 120 -0.11 9.59 -0.05
N ALA A 121 -1.17 9.53 0.76
CA ALA A 121 -1.21 8.75 1.99
C ALA A 121 -1.04 7.23 1.73
N LEU A 122 -1.58 6.72 0.62
CA LEU A 122 -1.36 5.33 0.22
C LEU A 122 0.11 5.00 -0.08
N ALA A 123 0.94 5.99 -0.42
CA ALA A 123 2.36 5.81 -0.71
C ALA A 123 3.24 5.89 0.54
N GLU A 124 2.77 6.52 1.63
CA GLU A 124 3.54 6.71 2.86
C GLU A 124 4.18 5.44 3.44
N PRO A 125 3.52 4.26 3.44
CA PRO A 125 4.14 3.03 3.94
C PRO A 125 5.42 2.62 3.20
N TYR A 126 5.62 3.15 1.98
CA TYR A 126 6.77 2.84 1.14
C TYR A 126 7.82 3.95 1.11
N ALA A 127 7.76 4.95 2.01
CA ALA A 127 8.65 6.12 1.99
C ALA A 127 10.15 5.76 2.05
N GLU A 128 10.51 4.64 2.70
CA GLU A 128 11.88 4.14 2.80
C GLU A 128 12.27 3.21 1.63
N HIS A 129 11.37 2.97 0.67
CA HIS A 129 11.64 2.10 -0.46
C HIS A 129 12.67 2.76 -1.40
N PRO A 130 13.67 2.04 -1.94
CA PRO A 130 14.70 2.64 -2.82
C PRO A 130 14.15 3.35 -4.06
N ASP A 131 13.08 2.78 -4.65
CA ASP A 131 12.37 3.39 -5.77
C ASP A 131 11.36 4.47 -5.37
N TYR A 132 11.21 4.80 -4.07
CA TYR A 132 10.27 5.84 -3.63
C TYR A 132 10.69 7.17 -4.25
N PRO A 133 9.88 7.74 -5.16
CA PRO A 133 10.25 8.95 -5.86
C PRO A 133 10.42 10.12 -4.90
N LYS A 134 11.41 10.96 -5.18
CA LYS A 134 11.66 12.18 -4.38
C LYS A 134 10.59 13.22 -4.71
N ASP A 135 10.28 14.13 -3.79
CA ASP A 135 9.16 15.08 -3.92
C ASP A 135 9.08 15.84 -5.26
N SER A 136 10.22 16.13 -5.89
CA SER A 136 10.27 16.75 -7.22
C SER A 136 9.81 15.83 -8.36
N GLU A 137 10.00 14.52 -8.23
CA GLU A 137 9.58 13.48 -9.19
C GLU A 137 8.06 13.20 -9.06
N TRP A 138 7.46 13.61 -7.95
CA TRP A 138 6.03 13.70 -7.73
C TRP A 138 5.43 15.07 -8.10
N ALA A 139 6.16 15.98 -8.71
CA ALA A 139 5.55 17.23 -9.16
C ALA A 139 4.64 16.94 -10.36
N PRO A 140 3.43 17.51 -10.43
CA PRO A 140 2.63 17.43 -11.64
C PRO A 140 3.41 18.09 -12.79
N THR A 141 3.58 17.37 -13.90
CA THR A 141 4.19 17.88 -15.15
C THR A 141 3.26 18.83 -15.89
#